data_AF-A0A818ALD4-F1
#
_entry.id   AF-A0A818ALD4-F1
#
_cell.length_a   1.000
_cell.length_b   1.000
_cell.length_c   1.000
_cell.angle_alpha   90.00
_cell.angle_beta   90.00
_cell.angle_gamma   90.00
#
_symmetry.space_group_name_H-M   'P 1'
#
loop_
_entity.id
_entity.type
_entity.pdbx_description
1 polymer ?
#
loop_
_entity_poly.entity_id
_entity_poly.type
_entity_poly.pdbx_seq_one_letter_code
_entity_poly.pdbx_strand_id
1 'polypeptide(L)'
;LLLYAYNVDLNLYAHIHSYERTCSKYQNKCVNNGITQVLIGMGGHYLTYGSYYDTQWSIDHDIYFGYTHIHANEIYLTFIYYHS
;
A
#
# COMPACT_ATOMS: atom_id res chain seq x y z
N LEU A 1 5.07 -0.15 -16.49
CA LEU A 1 4.32 -0.36 -17.74
C LEU A 1 3.51 -1.65 -17.70
N LEU A 2 4.12 -2.81 -17.40
CA LEU A 2 3.44 -4.11 -17.42
C LEU A 2 2.23 -4.19 -16.48
N LEU A 3 2.41 -3.90 -15.18
CA LEU A 3 1.31 -4.00 -14.21
C LEU A 3 0.12 -3.08 -14.56
N TYR A 4 0.41 -1.90 -15.09
CA TYR A 4 -0.61 -0.96 -15.54
C TYR A 4 -1.31 -1.46 -16.81
N ALA A 5 -0.55 -2.02 -17.76
CA ALA A 5 -1.11 -2.57 -19.01
C ALA A 5 -2.05 -3.76 -18.77
N TYR A 6 -1.85 -4.50 -17.68
CA TYR A 6 -2.70 -5.60 -17.26
C TYR A 6 -3.73 -5.21 -16.18
N ASN A 7 -3.93 -3.91 -15.92
CA ASN A 7 -4.91 -3.38 -14.98
C ASN A 7 -4.82 -4.03 -13.58
N VAL A 8 -3.61 -4.14 -13.02
CA VAL A 8 -3.45 -4.61 -11.64
C VAL A 8 -4.11 -3.61 -10.69
N ASP A 9 -5.10 -4.03 -9.91
CA ASP A 9 -5.79 -3.15 -8.95
C ASP A 9 -4.94 -2.81 -7.72
N LEU A 10 -4.24 -3.81 -7.21
CA LEU A 10 -3.52 -3.77 -5.93
C LEU A 10 -2.14 -4.41 -6.05
N ASN A 11 -1.10 -3.67 -5.68
CA ASN A 11 0.27 -4.16 -5.61
C ASN A 11 0.77 -4.11 -4.16
N LEU A 12 1.07 -5.28 -3.59
CA LEU A 12 1.60 -5.41 -2.24
C LEU A 12 3.11 -5.59 -2.29
N TYR A 13 3.83 -4.89 -1.43
CA TYR A 13 5.28 -5.01 -1.30
C TYR A 13 5.71 -4.82 0.15
N ALA A 14 6.95 -5.20 0.45
CA ALA A 14 7.49 -5.15 1.81
C ALA A 14 8.93 -4.60 1.76
N HIS A 15 9.83 -5.17 2.56
CA HIS A 15 11.23 -4.74 2.80
C HIS A 15 11.37 -3.60 3.82
N ILE A 16 10.68 -2.47 3.64
CA ILE A 16 10.68 -1.40 4.65
C ILE A 16 9.72 -1.79 5.78
N HIS A 17 10.20 -1.80 7.02
CA HIS A 17 9.44 -2.30 8.16
C HIS A 17 8.47 -1.24 8.72
N SER A 18 7.46 -0.90 7.92
CA SER A 18 6.37 0.00 8.26
C SER A 18 5.17 -0.30 7.34
N TYR A 19 4.11 0.50 7.48
CA TYR A 19 2.94 0.49 6.60
C TYR A 19 2.86 1.81 5.82
N GLU A 20 2.47 1.72 4.55
CA GLU A 20 2.13 2.87 3.72
C GLU A 20 1.15 2.45 2.63
N ARG A 21 0.13 3.28 2.38
CA ARG A 21 -0.82 3.08 1.28
C ARG A 21 -0.89 4.30 0.40
N THR A 22 -0.82 4.07 -0.91
CA THR A 22 -0.95 5.13 -1.90
C THR A 22 -2.41 5.35 -2.31
N CYS A 23 -2.69 6.49 -2.94
CA CYS A 23 -3.84 6.59 -3.83
C CYS A 23 -3.68 5.61 -5.00
N SER A 24 -4.73 5.39 -5.78
CA SER A 24 -4.59 4.75 -7.09
C SER A 24 -3.69 5.62 -7.97
N LYS A 25 -2.50 5.12 -8.36
CA LYS A 25 -1.48 5.95 -9.02
C LYS A 25 -0.86 5.32 -10.25
N TYR A 26 -0.41 6.19 -11.15
CA TYR A 26 0.47 5.85 -12.28
C TYR A 26 1.46 6.99 -12.49
N GLN A 27 2.74 6.66 -12.69
CA GLN A 27 3.83 7.64 -12.86
C GLN A 27 3.83 8.75 -11.79
N ASN A 28 3.67 8.36 -10.51
CA ASN A 28 3.62 9.26 -9.34
C ASN A 28 2.47 10.29 -9.34
N LYS A 29 1.41 10.07 -10.11
CA LYS A 29 0.21 10.90 -10.10
C LYS A 29 -1.00 10.06 -9.70
N CYS A 30 -1.86 10.61 -8.84
CA CYS A 30 -3.14 9.99 -8.52
C CYS A 30 -4.06 10.04 -9.75
N VAL A 31 -4.61 8.89 -10.14
CA VAL A 31 -5.49 8.71 -11.29
C VAL A 31 -6.53 7.63 -10.96
N ASN A 32 -7.73 7.71 -11.53
CA ASN A 32 -8.82 6.77 -11.20
C ASN A 32 -8.48 5.31 -11.56
N ASN A 33 -7.83 5.09 -12.70
CA ASN A 33 -7.50 3.75 -13.22
C ASN A 33 -6.02 3.38 -13.00
N GLY A 34 -5.44 3.84 -11.89
CA GLY A 34 -4.08 3.50 -11.49
C GLY A 34 -4.01 2.20 -10.71
N ILE A 35 -2.84 1.97 -10.11
CA ILE A 35 -2.60 0.84 -9.22
C ILE A 35 -2.52 1.37 -7.79
N THR A 36 -3.27 0.79 -6.87
CA THR A 36 -3.07 1.05 -5.44
C THR A 36 -1.85 0.26 -4.97
N GLN A 37 -0.86 0.95 -4.42
CA GLN A 37 0.36 0.32 -3.92
C GLN A 37 0.33 0.36 -2.40
N VAL A 38 0.61 -0.77 -1.76
CA VAL A 38 0.61 -0.87 -0.29
C VAL A 38 1.89 -1.55 0.20
N LEU A 39 2.64 -0.82 1.01
CA LEU A 39 3.75 -1.33 1.79
C LEU A 39 3.18 -2.06 3.02
N ILE A 40 3.52 -3.33 3.16
CA ILE A 40 3.05 -4.23 4.23
C ILE A 40 4.24 -4.89 4.96
N GLY A 41 5.28 -4.11 5.29
CA GLY A 41 6.52 -4.65 5.87
C GLY A 41 6.58 -4.71 7.41
N MET A 42 5.51 -4.32 8.08
CA MET A 42 5.36 -4.24 9.55
C MET A 42 5.17 -5.60 10.27
N GLY A 43 5.73 -6.69 9.75
CA GLY A 43 5.45 -8.06 10.20
C GLY A 43 6.14 -8.54 11.49
N GLY A 44 6.89 -7.68 12.20
CA GLY A 44 7.45 -8.01 13.53
C GLY A 44 8.97 -7.87 13.71
N HIS A 45 9.73 -7.46 12.68
CA HIS A 45 11.14 -7.06 12.84
C HIS A 45 11.25 -5.58 13.20
N TYR A 46 12.38 -5.11 13.78
CA TYR A 46 12.61 -3.69 14.11
C TYR A 46 12.06 -2.71 13.06
N LEU A 47 11.14 -1.84 13.51
CA LEU A 47 10.45 -0.88 12.67
C LEU A 47 11.44 0.11 12.05
N THR A 48 11.15 0.52 10.81
CA THR A 48 11.95 1.54 10.12
C THR A 48 11.43 2.92 10.50
N TYR A 49 12.17 3.61 11.36
CA TYR A 49 11.89 4.99 11.74
C TYR A 49 12.55 5.95 10.75
N GLY A 50 11.77 6.85 10.17
CA GLY A 50 12.25 7.80 9.18
C GLY A 50 11.17 8.80 8.78
N SER A 51 11.54 9.77 7.95
CA SER A 51 10.60 10.74 7.42
C SER A 51 9.96 10.19 6.16
N TYR A 52 8.63 10.19 6.11
CA TYR A 52 7.90 9.99 4.86
C TYR A 52 8.05 11.25 4.00
N TYR A 53 8.13 11.04 2.68
CA TYR A 53 8.08 12.17 1.75
C TYR A 53 6.64 12.65 1.64
N ASP A 54 6.39 13.91 1.98
CA ASP A 54 5.09 14.55 1.77
C ASP A 54 4.83 14.61 0.26
N THR A 55 4.06 13.63 -0.22
CA THR A 55 3.75 13.45 -1.62
C THR A 55 2.26 13.23 -1.75
N GLN A 56 1.67 13.84 -2.78
CA GLN A 56 0.22 13.77 -3.00
C GLN A 56 -0.33 12.34 -3.14
N TRP A 57 0.53 11.38 -3.50
CA TRP A 57 0.11 10.00 -3.71
C TRP A 57 0.22 9.12 -2.46
N SER A 58 0.91 9.56 -1.40
CA SER A 58 0.94 8.86 -0.12
C SER A 58 -0.26 9.33 0.71
N ILE A 59 -1.18 8.42 1.03
CA ILE A 59 -2.46 8.77 1.65
C ILE A 59 -2.51 8.36 3.12
N ASP A 60 -1.77 7.32 3.47
CA ASP A 60 -1.81 6.73 4.80
C ASP A 60 -0.46 6.07 5.08
N HIS A 61 0.06 6.28 6.28
CA HIS A 61 1.38 5.81 6.68
C HIS A 61 1.36 5.51 8.16
N ASP A 62 2.01 4.41 8.55
CA ASP A 62 2.06 4.04 9.96
C ASP A 62 3.33 3.28 10.33
N ILE A 63 3.80 3.49 11.56
CA ILE A 63 5.00 2.86 12.13
C ILE A 63 4.60 2.08 13.39
N TYR A 64 3.73 1.10 13.21
CA TYR A 64 3.40 0.09 14.21
C TYR A 64 3.43 -1.31 13.61
N PHE A 65 3.65 -2.30 14.47
CA PHE A 65 3.47 -3.69 14.10
C PHE A 65 2.01 -3.97 13.76
N GLY A 66 1.82 -4.84 12.79
CA GLY A 66 0.48 -5.13 12.32
C GLY A 66 0.44 -6.16 11.22
N TYR A 67 -0.74 -6.32 10.64
CA TYR A 67 -0.98 -7.21 9.52
C TYR A 67 -2.15 -6.69 8.69
N THR A 68 -2.28 -7.21 7.48
CA THR A 68 -3.36 -6.85 6.57
C THR A 68 -4.24 -8.06 6.30
N HIS A 69 -5.54 -7.81 6.21
CA HIS A 69 -6.53 -8.82 5.86
C HIS A 69 -7.21 -8.37 4.56
N ILE A 70 -7.17 -9.26 3.56
CA ILE A 70 -7.81 -9.05 2.28
C ILE A 70 -8.93 -10.07 2.12
N HIS A 71 -10.13 -9.57 1.83
CA HIS A 71 -11.26 -10.38 1.43
C HIS A 71 -11.72 -9.92 0.05
N ALA A 72 -11.81 -10.84 -0.91
CA ALA A 72 -12.15 -10.51 -2.29
C ALA A 72 -13.19 -11.47 -2.86
N ASN A 73 -14.04 -10.93 -3.72
CA ASN A 73 -14.87 -11.67 -4.67
C ASN A 73 -14.64 -11.10 -6.08
N GLU A 74 -15.47 -11.50 -7.05
CA GLU A 74 -15.29 -11.12 -8.46
C GLU A 74 -15.30 -9.61 -8.73
N ILE A 75 -15.97 -8.80 -7.90
CA ILE A 75 -16.16 -7.35 -8.15
C ILE A 75 -15.83 -6.45 -6.95
N TYR A 76 -15.59 -7.03 -5.77
CA TYR A 76 -15.25 -6.28 -4.56
C TYR A 76 -14.01 -6.86 -3.91
N LEU A 77 -13.13 -5.96 -3.48
CA LEU A 77 -11.99 -6.26 -2.62
C LEU A 77 -12.07 -5.34 -1.40
N THR A 78 -12.03 -5.94 -0.22
CA THR A 78 -11.89 -5.24 1.06
C THR A 78 -10.49 -5.46 1.58
N PHE A 79 -9.80 -4.35 1.85
CA PHE A 79 -8.47 -4.34 2.45
C PHE A 79 -8.56 -3.69 3.82
N ILE A 80 -8.13 -4.40 4.86
CA ILE A 80 -8.13 -3.90 6.24
C ILE A 80 -6.72 -4.00 6.79
N TYR A 81 -6.23 -2.90 7.36
CA TYR A 81 -4.99 -2.85 8.13
C TYR A 81 -5.33 -2.89 9.62
N TYR A 82 -4.71 -3.83 10.34
CA TYR A 82 -4.77 -3.92 11.80
C TYR A 82 -3.38 -3.64 12.37
N HIS A 83 -3.30 -2.78 13.37
CA HIS A 83 -2.08 -2.51 14.11
C HIS A 83 -2.32 -2.58 15.62
N SER A 84 -1.23 -2.81 16.36
CA SER A 84 -1.19 -2.79 17.82
C SER A 84 -1.27 -1.38 18.39
#